data_AF-A0A2T0KIM8-F1
#
_entry.id   AF-A0A2T0KIM8-F1
#
_cell.length_a   1.000
_cell.length_b   1.000
_cell.length_c   1.000
_cell.angle_alpha   90.00
_cell.angle_beta   90.00
_cell.angle_gamma   90.00
#
_symmetry.space_group_name_H-M   'P 1'
#
loop_
_entity.id
_entity.type
_entity.pdbx_description
1 polymer ?
#
loop_
_entity_poly.entity_id
_entity_poly.type
_entity_poly.pdbx_seq_one_letter_code
_entity_poly.pdbx_strand_id
1 'polypeptide(L)'
;MWTAEEMDRRSAALRDDEITTEEGRVDDDLLDEIERNIDEYRDEFAKSRGTDSLEEMMEPSEDLADRLWSMGWLIYEASWQILQDMPPADLRAETERAARRIRRLAEAARALPWPHFAPRALGAIRADALVASKRDTQQGFLEAFDLHEQARNRHADFVLAHGSKPGRELYLLGLQEILLQLVLAETGTACRTAERVIGRWAEGLADDDRQWTTDDEDHWVQLMFRQLLIGVQIGVRALEVAAEIERAYGFIDVPTRDRLAKRTAFQNPGIMTARAALLALSLAAEMEELQPRPGGTYETWSAMRDAAVDAFLQGYRAIEKPVLDADGRPTPMNASHRRSLVQIRLHAAIVLPGLELPSELDFTPALTLDRLDDETAEALSGWLAEKVSGQRRGDANVVGSATMPAFIRSVDACRRSKGVTGGYREWRDRWFELDRYAEEPGRREHVRSALGTTGPA
;
A
#
# COMPACT_ATOMS: atom_id res chain seq x y z
N MET A 1 -5.29 -6.33 35.32
CA MET A 1 -4.40 -7.01 34.38
C MET A 1 -5.04 -8.22 33.73
N TRP A 2 -5.05 -8.24 32.41
CA TRP A 2 -5.38 -9.41 31.60
C TRP A 2 -4.20 -10.36 31.48
N THR A 3 -4.53 -11.65 31.41
CA THR A 3 -3.59 -12.69 31.01
C THR A 3 -3.45 -12.70 29.48
N ALA A 4 -2.38 -13.33 28.98
CA ALA A 4 -2.21 -13.55 27.54
C ALA A 4 -3.39 -14.34 26.93
N GLU A 5 -3.86 -15.37 27.63
CA GLU A 5 -5.02 -16.17 27.21
C GLU A 5 -6.30 -15.33 27.05
N GLU A 6 -6.55 -14.37 27.95
CA GLU A 6 -7.71 -13.49 27.83
C GLU A 6 -7.62 -12.55 26.64
N MET A 7 -6.42 -12.00 26.36
CA MET A 7 -6.19 -11.18 25.17
C MET A 7 -6.30 -11.99 23.88
N ASP A 8 -5.83 -13.24 23.87
CA ASP A 8 -5.94 -14.14 22.72
C ASP A 8 -7.39 -14.50 22.41
N ARG A 9 -8.20 -14.75 23.46
CA ARG A 9 -9.64 -15.00 23.34
C ARG A 9 -10.37 -13.80 22.72
N ARG A 10 -10.10 -12.59 23.22
CA ARG A 10 -10.68 -11.35 22.68
C ARG A 10 -10.24 -11.13 21.23
N SER A 11 -8.96 -11.35 20.92
CA SER A 11 -8.45 -11.25 19.55
C SER A 11 -9.12 -12.23 18.60
N ALA A 12 -9.46 -13.44 19.07
CA ALA A 12 -10.22 -14.41 18.28
C ALA A 12 -11.67 -13.95 18.06
N ALA A 13 -12.33 -13.39 19.09
CA ALA A 13 -13.68 -12.86 18.98
C ALA A 13 -13.79 -11.70 17.99
N LEU A 14 -12.77 -10.83 17.90
CA LEU A 14 -12.72 -9.75 16.90
C LEU A 14 -12.61 -10.24 15.45
N ARG A 15 -12.07 -11.44 15.24
CA ARG A 15 -11.87 -12.01 13.89
C ARG A 15 -13.08 -12.79 13.38
N ASP A 16 -13.93 -13.25 14.27
CA ASP A 16 -15.08 -14.07 13.89
C ASP A 16 -16.25 -13.18 13.47
N ASP A 17 -16.37 -12.96 12.15
CA ASP A 17 -17.42 -12.14 11.52
C ASP A 17 -18.85 -12.62 11.86
N GLU A 18 -19.03 -13.85 12.39
CA GLU A 18 -20.32 -14.40 12.80
C GLU A 18 -20.72 -14.06 14.25
N ILE A 19 -19.80 -13.53 15.07
CA ILE A 19 -20.05 -13.29 16.49
C ILE A 19 -20.69 -11.91 16.70
N THR A 20 -22.01 -11.91 16.93
CA THR A 20 -22.81 -10.71 17.30
C THR A 20 -22.75 -10.35 18.79
N THR A 21 -21.84 -10.95 19.57
CA THR A 21 -21.71 -10.67 21.01
C THR A 21 -21.02 -9.32 21.25
N GLU A 22 -21.28 -8.68 22.40
CA GLU A 22 -20.60 -7.44 22.81
C GLU A 22 -19.06 -7.55 22.76
N GLU A 23 -18.49 -8.75 23.00
CA GLU A 23 -17.04 -9.02 22.94
C GLU A 23 -16.44 -8.99 21.51
N GLY A 24 -17.26 -9.06 20.46
CA GLY A 24 -16.83 -9.16 19.05
C GLY A 24 -16.64 -7.81 18.35
N ARG A 25 -16.86 -6.69 19.04
CA ARG A 25 -16.82 -5.35 18.46
C ARG A 25 -15.77 -4.47 19.13
N VAL A 26 -15.00 -3.73 18.34
CA VAL A 26 -14.15 -2.66 18.89
C VAL A 26 -14.99 -1.42 19.23
N ASP A 27 -15.15 -1.17 20.53
CA ASP A 27 -15.78 0.00 21.10
C ASP A 27 -14.83 0.78 22.02
N ASP A 28 -15.36 1.83 22.68
CA ASP A 28 -14.55 2.69 23.54
C ASP A 28 -14.20 2.00 24.87
N ASP A 29 -15.01 1.04 25.33
CA ASP A 29 -14.75 0.27 26.54
C ASP A 29 -13.55 -0.67 26.33
N LEU A 30 -13.50 -1.41 25.21
CA LEU A 30 -12.34 -2.24 24.88
C LEU A 30 -11.04 -1.42 24.80
N LEU A 31 -11.11 -0.20 24.25
CA LEU A 31 -9.97 0.71 24.16
C LEU A 31 -9.50 1.17 25.55
N ASP A 32 -10.44 1.56 26.42
CA ASP A 32 -10.15 1.92 27.81
C ASP A 32 -9.49 0.74 28.56
N GLU A 33 -9.94 -0.49 28.32
CA GLU A 33 -9.36 -1.68 28.91
C GLU A 33 -7.94 -1.98 28.40
N ILE A 34 -7.68 -1.80 27.09
CA ILE A 34 -6.34 -1.91 26.50
C ILE A 34 -5.40 -0.88 27.15
N GLU A 35 -5.79 0.39 27.19
CA GLU A 35 -5.00 1.49 27.74
C GLU A 35 -4.67 1.25 29.22
N ARG A 36 -5.65 0.81 30.02
CA ARG A 36 -5.45 0.45 31.43
C ARG A 36 -4.42 -0.67 31.61
N ASN A 37 -4.49 -1.73 30.79
CA ASN A 37 -3.52 -2.83 30.87
C ASN A 37 -2.10 -2.36 30.52
N ILE A 38 -1.96 -1.46 29.54
CA ILE A 38 -0.66 -0.90 29.17
C ILE A 38 -0.07 -0.06 30.30
N ASP A 39 -0.88 0.75 30.99
CA ASP A 39 -0.42 1.50 32.15
C ASP A 39 0.04 0.59 33.29
N GLU A 40 -0.67 -0.52 33.52
CA GLU A 40 -0.22 -1.55 34.48
C GLU A 40 1.13 -2.18 34.07
N TYR A 41 1.37 -2.46 32.78
CA TYR A 41 2.67 -2.95 32.30
C TYR A 41 3.78 -1.90 32.48
N ARG A 42 3.46 -0.61 32.32
CA ARG A 42 4.41 0.48 32.54
C ARG A 42 4.77 0.64 34.00
N ASP A 43 3.84 0.40 34.91
CA ASP A 43 4.11 0.36 36.35
C ASP A 43 5.03 -0.82 36.72
N GLU A 44 4.84 -2.00 36.10
CA GLU A 44 5.78 -3.12 36.24
C GLU A 44 7.17 -2.77 35.72
N PHE A 45 7.26 -2.12 34.55
CA PHE A 45 8.52 -1.62 34.00
C PHE A 45 9.20 -0.62 34.94
N ALA A 46 8.46 0.33 35.51
CA ALA A 46 9.01 1.32 36.43
C ALA A 46 9.59 0.65 37.69
N LYS A 47 8.95 -0.41 38.20
CA LYS A 47 9.45 -1.20 39.33
C LYS A 47 10.72 -1.97 38.96
N SER A 48 10.80 -2.52 37.74
CA SER A 48 11.99 -3.23 37.26
C SER A 48 13.23 -2.32 37.15
N ARG A 49 13.05 -1.02 36.90
CA ARG A 49 14.17 -0.04 36.89
C ARG A 49 14.82 0.21 38.26
N GLY A 50 14.22 -0.30 39.34
CA GLY A 50 14.76 -0.21 40.69
C GLY A 50 15.67 -1.37 41.08
N THR A 51 15.96 -2.32 40.18
CA THR A 51 16.85 -3.46 40.44
C THR A 51 18.31 -3.15 40.09
N ASP A 52 19.25 -3.81 40.76
CA ASP A 52 20.70 -3.56 40.62
C ASP A 52 21.32 -4.14 39.33
N SER A 53 20.56 -4.88 38.52
CA SER A 53 21.03 -5.57 37.31
C SER A 53 20.60 -4.85 36.03
N LEU A 54 21.58 -4.33 35.28
CA LEU A 54 21.35 -3.75 33.94
C LEU A 54 20.71 -4.74 32.95
N GLU A 55 20.96 -6.05 33.09
CA GLU A 55 20.35 -7.08 32.24
C GLU A 55 18.86 -7.27 32.53
N GLU A 56 18.47 -7.24 33.81
CA GLU A 56 17.05 -7.33 34.23
C GLU A 56 16.24 -6.08 33.84
N MET A 57 16.90 -4.93 33.71
CA MET A 57 16.24 -3.70 33.22
C MET A 57 15.97 -3.74 31.70
N MET A 58 16.71 -4.55 30.95
CA MET A 58 16.68 -4.55 29.48
C MET A 58 15.65 -5.51 28.88
N GLU A 59 15.18 -6.50 29.65
CA GLU A 59 14.24 -7.52 29.15
C GLU A 59 13.05 -7.70 30.11
N PRO A 60 11.82 -7.87 29.60
CA PRO A 60 10.67 -8.21 30.43
C PRO A 60 10.79 -9.65 30.96
N SER A 61 10.08 -9.95 32.05
CA SER A 61 9.88 -11.34 32.49
C SER A 61 9.16 -12.16 31.40
N GLU A 62 9.31 -13.49 31.40
CA GLU A 62 8.68 -14.36 30.38
C GLU A 62 7.15 -14.18 30.31
N ASP A 63 6.50 -14.09 31.48
CA ASP A 63 5.06 -13.88 31.60
C ASP A 63 4.63 -12.50 31.03
N LEU A 64 5.42 -11.45 31.28
CA LEU A 64 5.16 -10.14 30.69
C LEU A 64 5.47 -10.13 29.18
N ALA A 65 6.48 -10.86 28.73
CA ALA A 65 6.82 -10.99 27.32
C ALA A 65 5.68 -11.65 26.51
N ASP A 66 5.06 -12.70 27.04
CA ASP A 66 3.88 -13.34 26.43
C ASP A 66 2.66 -12.42 26.45
N ARG A 67 2.44 -11.68 27.56
CA ARG A 67 1.41 -10.61 27.60
C ARG A 67 1.63 -9.52 26.55
N LEU A 68 2.86 -9.03 26.39
CA LEU A 68 3.20 -8.01 25.39
C LEU A 68 2.97 -8.53 23.96
N TRP A 69 3.31 -9.80 23.71
CA TRP A 69 3.04 -10.46 22.43
C TRP A 69 1.54 -10.49 22.12
N SER A 70 0.71 -10.97 23.05
CA SER A 70 -0.74 -11.01 22.92
C SER A 70 -1.37 -9.62 22.86
N MET A 71 -0.87 -8.64 23.62
CA MET A 71 -1.34 -7.25 23.54
C MET A 71 -1.06 -6.65 22.16
N GLY A 72 0.14 -6.89 21.61
CA GLY A 72 0.47 -6.47 20.25
C GLY A 72 -0.44 -7.09 19.19
N TRP A 73 -0.87 -8.34 19.40
CA TRP A 73 -1.83 -9.01 18.54
C TRP A 73 -3.25 -8.45 18.66
N LEU A 74 -3.73 -8.20 19.88
CA LEU A 74 -5.04 -7.59 20.12
C LEU A 74 -5.14 -6.20 19.50
N ILE A 75 -4.10 -5.37 19.67
CA ILE A 75 -4.02 -4.04 19.05
C ILE A 75 -4.08 -4.15 17.53
N TYR A 76 -3.37 -5.13 16.94
CA TYR A 76 -3.41 -5.37 15.50
C TYR A 76 -4.82 -5.71 15.03
N GLU A 77 -5.47 -6.71 15.62
CA GLU A 77 -6.82 -7.15 15.23
C GLU A 77 -7.85 -6.05 15.42
N ALA A 78 -7.80 -5.33 16.55
CA ALA A 78 -8.70 -4.20 16.79
C ALA A 78 -8.54 -3.09 15.75
N SER A 79 -7.29 -2.75 15.40
CA SER A 79 -7.02 -1.74 14.37
C SER A 79 -7.46 -2.19 12.98
N TRP A 80 -7.36 -3.49 12.69
CA TRP A 80 -7.77 -4.08 11.42
C TRP A 80 -9.30 -4.11 11.27
N GLN A 81 -10.04 -4.55 12.29
CA GLN A 81 -11.51 -4.54 12.28
C GLN A 81 -12.04 -3.13 12.03
N ILE A 82 -11.57 -2.12 12.78
CA ILE A 82 -12.00 -0.73 12.57
C ILE A 82 -11.69 -0.25 11.15
N LEU A 83 -10.54 -0.63 10.58
CA LEU A 83 -10.14 -0.20 9.24
C LEU A 83 -11.00 -0.83 8.13
N GLN A 84 -11.42 -2.09 8.32
CA GLN A 84 -12.32 -2.81 7.41
C GLN A 84 -13.74 -2.23 7.46
N ASP A 85 -14.23 -1.95 8.66
CA ASP A 85 -15.58 -1.41 8.90
C ASP A 85 -15.69 0.10 8.65
N MET A 86 -14.58 0.75 8.33
CA MET A 86 -14.55 2.20 8.15
C MET A 86 -15.48 2.62 7.01
N PRO A 87 -16.50 3.45 7.30
CA PRO A 87 -17.44 3.88 6.28
C PRO A 87 -16.78 4.80 5.24
N PRO A 88 -17.42 4.99 4.07
CA PRO A 88 -16.96 5.97 3.09
C PRO A 88 -16.99 7.40 3.66
N ALA A 89 -16.18 8.27 3.06
CA ALA A 89 -15.87 9.61 3.60
C ALA A 89 -17.07 10.59 3.64
N ASP A 90 -18.18 10.25 2.99
CA ASP A 90 -19.44 10.99 3.04
C ASP A 90 -20.16 10.85 4.40
N LEU A 91 -19.90 9.77 5.15
CA LEU A 91 -20.33 9.58 6.53
C LEU A 91 -19.30 10.15 7.52
N ARG A 92 -19.18 11.49 7.54
CA ARG A 92 -18.10 12.20 8.26
C ARG A 92 -18.02 11.86 9.75
N ALA A 93 -19.15 11.82 10.46
CA ALA A 93 -19.16 11.61 11.91
C ALA A 93 -18.69 10.21 12.31
N GLU A 94 -19.17 9.18 11.60
CA GLU A 94 -18.77 7.79 11.81
C GLU A 94 -17.30 7.57 11.39
N THR A 95 -16.88 8.15 10.27
CA THR A 95 -15.50 8.11 9.80
C THR A 95 -14.55 8.76 10.82
N GLU A 96 -14.91 9.92 11.34
CA GLU A 96 -14.13 10.61 12.38
C GLU A 96 -14.08 9.80 13.69
N ARG A 97 -15.17 9.15 14.09
CA ARG A 97 -15.18 8.27 15.27
C ARG A 97 -14.24 7.08 15.06
N ALA A 98 -14.32 6.40 13.93
CA ALA A 98 -13.43 5.28 13.60
C ALA A 98 -11.96 5.74 13.54
N ALA A 99 -11.69 6.90 12.94
CA ALA A 99 -10.36 7.51 12.90
C ALA A 99 -9.81 7.80 14.31
N ARG A 100 -10.63 8.33 15.22
CA ARG A 100 -10.23 8.55 16.62
C ARG A 100 -9.87 7.26 17.33
N ARG A 101 -10.63 6.18 17.12
CA ARG A 101 -10.34 4.87 17.72
C ARG A 101 -9.02 4.27 17.23
N ILE A 102 -8.75 4.35 15.92
CA ILE A 102 -7.46 3.93 15.35
C ILE A 102 -6.30 4.75 15.94
N ARG A 103 -6.48 6.07 16.09
CA ARG A 103 -5.46 6.93 16.71
C ARG A 103 -5.17 6.53 18.16
N ARG A 104 -6.22 6.24 18.95
CA ARG A 104 -6.06 5.71 20.32
C ARG A 104 -5.26 4.40 20.34
N LEU A 105 -5.56 3.46 19.46
CA LEU A 105 -4.77 2.22 19.32
C LEU A 105 -3.32 2.48 18.93
N ALA A 106 -3.07 3.45 18.05
CA ALA A 106 -1.70 3.84 17.68
C ALA A 106 -0.96 4.50 18.86
N GLU A 107 -1.63 5.31 19.67
CA GLU A 107 -1.09 5.87 20.91
C GLU A 107 -0.79 4.78 21.96
N ALA A 108 -1.71 3.84 22.14
CA ALA A 108 -1.51 2.65 22.96
C ALA A 108 -0.27 1.84 22.51
N ALA A 109 -0.15 1.57 21.21
CA ALA A 109 1.03 0.91 20.63
C ALA A 109 2.34 1.69 20.89
N ARG A 110 2.29 3.03 20.88
CA ARG A 110 3.46 3.86 21.19
C ARG A 110 3.84 3.82 22.67
N ALA A 111 2.87 3.61 23.56
CA ALA A 111 3.03 3.64 25.01
C ALA A 111 3.48 2.31 25.62
N LEU A 112 3.44 1.20 24.87
CA LEU A 112 3.88 -0.11 25.34
C LEU A 112 5.32 -0.08 25.90
N PRO A 113 5.56 -0.63 27.10
CA PRO A 113 6.92 -0.87 27.58
C PRO A 113 7.53 -2.06 26.82
N TRP A 114 8.85 -2.04 26.60
CA TRP A 114 9.57 -3.01 25.76
C TRP A 114 8.84 -3.34 24.43
N PRO A 115 8.54 -2.32 23.61
CA PRO A 115 7.60 -2.49 22.49
C PRO A 115 8.10 -3.45 21.39
N HIS A 116 9.39 -3.78 21.37
CA HIS A 116 9.96 -4.79 20.48
C HIS A 116 9.47 -6.22 20.78
N PHE A 117 8.90 -6.49 21.96
CA PHE A 117 8.23 -7.75 22.30
C PHE A 117 6.77 -7.80 21.81
N ALA A 118 6.25 -6.71 21.26
CA ALA A 118 4.89 -6.59 20.73
C ALA A 118 4.92 -6.13 19.26
N PRO A 119 5.66 -6.80 18.35
CA PRO A 119 5.97 -6.25 17.03
C PRO A 119 4.73 -5.92 16.18
N ARG A 120 3.63 -6.66 16.39
CA ARG A 120 2.37 -6.49 15.65
C ARG A 120 1.62 -5.22 16.01
N ALA A 121 1.91 -4.60 17.16
CA ALA A 121 1.34 -3.31 17.54
C ALA A 121 1.69 -2.20 16.52
N LEU A 122 2.78 -2.34 15.75
CA LEU A 122 3.10 -1.44 14.63
C LEU A 122 1.97 -1.38 13.58
N GLY A 123 1.13 -2.41 13.50
CA GLY A 123 -0.07 -2.43 12.65
C GLY A 123 -1.05 -1.31 12.95
N ALA A 124 -1.15 -0.82 14.20
CA ALA A 124 -2.00 0.30 14.55
C ALA A 124 -1.47 1.63 14.01
N ILE A 125 -0.14 1.83 14.02
CA ILE A 125 0.49 3.02 13.41
C ILE A 125 0.25 3.02 11.89
N ARG A 126 0.36 1.85 11.25
CA ARG A 126 -0.02 1.66 9.85
C ARG A 126 -1.49 2.00 9.60
N ALA A 127 -2.39 1.52 10.45
CA ALA A 127 -3.82 1.80 10.32
C ALA A 127 -4.07 3.32 10.38
N ASP A 128 -3.42 4.04 11.31
CA ASP A 128 -3.50 5.51 11.43
C ASP A 128 -3.01 6.20 10.14
N ALA A 129 -1.89 5.74 9.57
CA ALA A 129 -1.38 6.24 8.29
C ALA A 129 -2.37 6.01 7.13
N LEU A 130 -3.01 4.84 7.07
CA LEU A 130 -4.02 4.54 6.06
C LEU A 130 -5.26 5.44 6.22
N VAL A 131 -5.71 5.68 7.45
CA VAL A 131 -6.81 6.61 7.74
C VAL A 131 -6.46 8.03 7.30
N ALA A 132 -5.27 8.52 7.63
CA ALA A 132 -4.80 9.84 7.21
C ALA A 132 -4.79 9.95 5.67
N SER A 133 -4.22 8.97 4.97
CA SER A 133 -4.18 8.97 3.50
C SER A 133 -5.57 8.81 2.85
N LYS A 134 -6.53 8.14 3.51
CA LYS A 134 -7.91 7.98 3.04
C LYS A 134 -8.66 9.31 2.95
N ARG A 135 -8.27 10.34 3.73
CA ARG A 135 -8.86 11.69 3.66
C ARG A 135 -8.70 12.34 2.30
N ASP A 136 -7.74 11.86 1.50
CA ASP A 136 -7.51 12.37 0.15
C ASP A 136 -7.34 13.90 0.17
N THR A 137 -6.47 14.41 1.07
CA THR A 137 -6.00 15.81 1.14
C THR A 137 -4.48 15.87 1.18
N GLN A 138 -3.85 16.99 0.78
CA GLN A 138 -2.40 17.15 0.88
C GLN A 138 -1.93 16.94 2.33
N GLN A 139 -2.62 17.57 3.29
CA GLN A 139 -2.35 17.40 4.71
C GLN A 139 -2.47 15.94 5.16
N GLY A 140 -3.48 15.21 4.68
CA GLY A 140 -3.67 13.80 5.00
C GLY A 140 -2.54 12.91 4.48
N PHE A 141 -1.98 13.22 3.30
CA PHE A 141 -0.80 12.51 2.79
C PHE A 141 0.46 12.84 3.59
N LEU A 142 0.70 14.11 3.95
CA LEU A 142 1.83 14.50 4.81
C LEU A 142 1.78 13.76 6.16
N GLU A 143 0.62 13.76 6.83
CA GLU A 143 0.40 13.01 8.08
C GLU A 143 0.66 11.51 7.88
N ALA A 144 0.22 10.93 6.76
CA ALA A 144 0.48 9.53 6.47
C ALA A 144 1.99 9.23 6.28
N PHE A 145 2.74 10.10 5.61
CA PHE A 145 4.18 9.91 5.42
C PHE A 145 4.96 10.00 6.73
N ASP A 146 4.61 10.94 7.62
CA ASP A 146 5.21 11.04 8.96
C ASP A 146 4.96 9.75 9.77
N LEU A 147 3.75 9.18 9.66
CA LEU A 147 3.39 7.93 10.33
C LEU A 147 4.10 6.72 9.75
N HIS A 148 4.27 6.66 8.42
CA HIS A 148 5.05 5.59 7.76
C HIS A 148 6.52 5.65 8.17
N GLU A 149 7.12 6.83 8.17
CA GLU A 149 8.50 7.02 8.64
C GLU A 149 8.65 6.60 10.10
N GLN A 150 7.71 6.99 10.97
CA GLN A 150 7.69 6.54 12.36
C GLN A 150 7.63 5.02 12.47
N ALA A 151 6.75 4.35 11.73
CA ALA A 151 6.62 2.90 11.76
C ALA A 151 7.90 2.20 11.26
N ARG A 152 8.53 2.74 10.20
CA ARG A 152 9.77 2.24 9.63
C ARG A 152 10.94 2.34 10.62
N ASN A 153 11.09 3.51 11.27
CA ASN A 153 12.15 3.74 12.25
C ASN A 153 11.97 2.82 13.47
N ARG A 154 10.75 2.70 13.99
CA ARG A 154 10.46 1.77 15.10
C ARG A 154 10.69 0.30 14.72
N HIS A 155 10.31 -0.10 13.51
CA HIS A 155 10.58 -1.45 13.02
C HIS A 155 12.08 -1.74 13.01
N ALA A 156 12.89 -0.84 12.46
CA ALA A 156 14.35 -0.97 12.45
C ALA A 156 14.92 -1.06 13.87
N ASP A 157 14.47 -0.19 14.79
CA ASP A 157 14.88 -0.22 16.20
C ASP A 157 14.52 -1.56 16.87
N PHE A 158 13.36 -2.14 16.57
CA PHE A 158 12.93 -3.41 17.16
C PHE A 158 13.74 -4.59 16.63
N VAL A 159 14.09 -4.58 15.34
CA VAL A 159 14.99 -5.57 14.75
C VAL A 159 16.37 -5.48 15.41
N LEU A 160 16.90 -4.27 15.59
CA LEU A 160 18.18 -4.04 16.27
C LEU A 160 18.16 -4.50 17.73
N ALA A 161 17.07 -4.28 18.46
CA ALA A 161 16.92 -4.66 19.86
C ALA A 161 17.00 -6.19 20.07
N HIS A 162 16.42 -6.98 19.17
CA HIS A 162 16.51 -8.45 19.23
C HIS A 162 17.86 -8.98 18.74
N GLY A 163 18.46 -8.33 17.75
CA GLY A 163 19.76 -8.70 17.20
C GLY A 163 19.79 -10.15 16.67
N SER A 164 20.90 -10.85 16.91
CA SER A 164 21.05 -12.29 16.56
C SER A 164 21.04 -13.20 17.79
N LYS A 165 20.38 -12.77 18.87
CA LYS A 165 20.28 -13.56 20.11
C LYS A 165 19.47 -14.84 19.87
N PRO A 166 19.95 -16.03 20.26
CA PRO A 166 19.16 -17.27 20.20
C PRO A 166 17.85 -17.14 20.99
N GLY A 167 16.76 -17.74 20.50
CA GLY A 167 15.45 -17.68 21.15
C GLY A 167 14.62 -16.44 20.80
N ARG A 168 15.10 -15.58 19.88
CA ARG A 168 14.37 -14.40 19.38
C ARG A 168 13.72 -14.59 18.01
N GLU A 169 13.76 -15.81 17.48
CA GLU A 169 13.30 -16.14 16.13
C GLU A 169 11.82 -15.79 15.93
N LEU A 170 10.98 -16.01 16.95
CA LEU A 170 9.56 -15.67 16.91
C LEU A 170 9.32 -14.16 16.75
N TYR A 171 10.03 -13.32 17.51
CA TYR A 171 9.86 -11.86 17.43
C TYR A 171 10.39 -11.30 16.12
N LEU A 172 11.53 -11.81 15.64
CA LEU A 172 12.09 -11.44 14.33
C LEU A 172 11.16 -11.84 13.19
N LEU A 173 10.55 -13.04 13.25
CA LEU A 173 9.51 -13.45 12.29
C LEU A 173 8.30 -12.50 12.36
N GLY A 174 7.80 -12.19 13.56
CA GLY A 174 6.71 -11.23 13.74
C GLY A 174 7.02 -9.85 13.13
N LEU A 175 8.27 -9.39 13.27
CA LEU A 175 8.77 -8.16 12.64
C LEU A 175 8.86 -8.26 11.11
N GLN A 176 9.26 -9.41 10.56
CA GLN A 176 9.26 -9.63 9.11
C GLN A 176 7.83 -9.65 8.54
N GLU A 177 6.89 -10.32 9.22
CA GLU A 177 5.51 -10.41 8.74
C GLU A 177 4.79 -9.05 8.84
N ILE A 178 5.00 -8.28 9.90
CA ILE A 178 4.40 -6.94 10.01
C ILE A 178 5.03 -5.97 9.00
N LEU A 179 6.32 -6.11 8.68
CA LEU A 179 6.98 -5.30 7.66
C LEU A 179 6.25 -5.38 6.32
N LEU A 180 5.79 -6.57 5.89
CA LEU A 180 5.01 -6.72 4.67
C LEU A 180 3.78 -5.79 4.65
N GLN A 181 3.12 -5.62 5.81
CA GLN A 181 1.96 -4.73 5.93
C GLN A 181 2.34 -3.25 5.97
N LEU A 182 3.43 -2.91 6.66
CA LEU A 182 3.95 -1.53 6.73
C LEU A 182 4.34 -1.03 5.33
N VAL A 183 5.15 -1.81 4.62
CA VAL A 183 5.59 -1.52 3.25
C VAL A 183 4.40 -1.36 2.31
N LEU A 184 3.43 -2.28 2.39
CA LEU A 184 2.25 -2.23 1.55
C LEU A 184 1.49 -0.91 1.71
N ALA A 185 1.36 -0.43 2.95
CA ALA A 185 0.68 0.82 3.23
C ALA A 185 1.49 2.04 2.76
N GLU A 186 2.80 2.05 2.97
CA GLU A 186 3.68 3.14 2.56
C GLU A 186 3.72 3.29 1.03
N THR A 187 3.99 2.19 0.30
CA THR A 187 3.97 2.20 -1.16
C THR A 187 2.58 2.55 -1.69
N GLY A 188 1.51 2.07 -1.04
CA GLY A 188 0.14 2.42 -1.36
C GLY A 188 -0.16 3.91 -1.21
N THR A 189 0.35 4.56 -0.17
CA THR A 189 0.24 6.01 0.02
C THR A 189 1.00 6.76 -1.07
N ALA A 190 2.24 6.36 -1.40
CA ALA A 190 3.02 6.97 -2.47
C ALA A 190 2.31 6.90 -3.83
N CYS A 191 1.76 5.73 -4.20
CA CYS A 191 0.93 5.60 -5.39
C CYS A 191 -0.29 6.52 -5.29
N ARG A 192 -1.08 6.43 -4.22
CA ARG A 192 -2.32 7.21 -4.10
C ARG A 192 -2.10 8.73 -4.18
N THR A 193 -1.04 9.25 -3.58
CA THR A 193 -0.65 10.66 -3.70
C THR A 193 -0.40 11.03 -5.16
N ALA A 194 0.43 10.24 -5.85
CA ALA A 194 0.74 10.51 -7.25
C ALA A 194 -0.53 10.48 -8.13
N GLU A 195 -1.37 9.49 -7.93
CA GLU A 195 -2.57 9.26 -8.72
C GLU A 195 -3.60 10.37 -8.59
N ARG A 196 -3.75 10.89 -7.37
CA ARG A 196 -4.62 12.02 -7.15
C ARG A 196 -4.08 13.27 -7.83
N VAL A 197 -2.79 13.59 -7.65
CA VAL A 197 -2.21 14.81 -8.23
C VAL A 197 -2.26 14.74 -9.75
N ILE A 198 -1.82 13.62 -10.34
CA ILE A 198 -1.87 13.37 -11.78
C ILE A 198 -3.31 13.41 -12.30
N GLY A 199 -4.24 12.80 -11.57
CA GLY A 199 -5.61 12.58 -12.00
C GLY A 199 -6.52 13.80 -11.83
N ARG A 200 -6.27 14.65 -10.84
CA ARG A 200 -7.12 15.80 -10.50
C ARG A 200 -6.49 17.15 -10.81
N TRP A 201 -5.31 17.20 -11.45
CA TRP A 201 -4.53 18.41 -11.69
C TRP A 201 -5.37 19.59 -12.19
N ALA A 202 -6.16 19.36 -13.24
CA ALA A 202 -7.02 20.38 -13.83
C ALA A 202 -8.07 20.92 -12.83
N GLU A 203 -8.68 20.05 -12.04
CA GLU A 203 -9.65 20.41 -11.01
C GLU A 203 -8.99 21.23 -9.89
N GLY A 204 -7.81 20.81 -9.41
CA GLY A 204 -7.11 21.53 -8.34
C GLY A 204 -6.61 22.92 -8.72
N LEU A 205 -6.51 23.22 -10.02
CA LEU A 205 -6.26 24.57 -10.56
C LEU A 205 -7.54 25.40 -10.70
N ALA A 206 -8.69 24.75 -10.91
CA ALA A 206 -9.98 25.38 -11.19
C ALA A 206 -10.79 25.69 -9.92
N ASP A 207 -10.56 24.97 -8.82
CA ASP A 207 -11.27 25.17 -7.55
C ASP A 207 -11.06 26.58 -6.96
N ASP A 208 -12.12 27.14 -6.35
CA ASP A 208 -12.10 28.46 -5.68
C ASP A 208 -11.14 28.49 -4.48
N ASP A 209 -10.91 27.34 -3.85
CA ASP A 209 -9.87 27.09 -2.85
C ASP A 209 -8.74 26.28 -3.50
N ARG A 210 -8.00 26.95 -4.40
CA ARG A 210 -6.96 26.33 -5.23
C ARG A 210 -6.00 25.51 -4.38
N GLN A 211 -5.99 24.21 -4.63
CA GLN A 211 -5.04 23.30 -3.99
C GLN A 211 -3.65 23.44 -4.61
N TRP A 212 -3.58 23.85 -5.88
CA TRP A 212 -2.35 23.99 -6.65
C TRP A 212 -2.36 25.26 -7.50
N THR A 213 -1.17 25.67 -7.90
CA THR A 213 -0.90 26.66 -8.93
C THR A 213 -0.19 26.00 -10.11
N THR A 214 -0.18 26.66 -11.26
CA THR A 214 0.58 26.18 -12.43
C THR A 214 2.06 26.02 -12.13
N ASP A 215 2.58 26.86 -11.24
CA ASP A 215 4.00 26.90 -10.87
C ASP A 215 4.39 25.73 -9.95
N ASP A 216 3.40 25.00 -9.42
CA ASP A 216 3.64 23.83 -8.56
C ASP A 216 3.91 22.54 -9.36
N GLU A 217 3.76 22.53 -10.69
CA GLU A 217 3.87 21.31 -11.52
C GLU A 217 5.22 20.61 -11.29
N ASP A 218 6.32 21.34 -11.44
CA ASP A 218 7.68 20.84 -11.25
C ASP A 218 7.92 20.33 -9.82
N HIS A 219 7.41 21.06 -8.82
CA HIS A 219 7.53 20.67 -7.42
C HIS A 219 6.86 19.32 -7.18
N TRP A 220 5.64 19.13 -7.69
CA TRP A 220 4.90 17.89 -7.56
C TRP A 220 5.55 16.75 -8.32
N VAL A 221 6.07 16.97 -9.53
CA VAL A 221 6.83 15.95 -10.28
C VAL A 221 8.01 15.47 -9.43
N GLN A 222 8.81 16.38 -8.87
CA GLN A 222 9.96 16.02 -8.04
C GLN A 222 9.58 15.32 -6.73
N LEU A 223 8.49 15.74 -6.10
CA LEU A 223 7.99 15.11 -4.86
C LEU A 223 7.47 13.70 -5.13
N MET A 224 6.55 13.55 -6.08
CA MET A 224 5.95 12.25 -6.44
C MET A 224 7.02 11.27 -6.92
N PHE A 225 7.93 11.71 -7.80
CA PHE A 225 8.98 10.84 -8.34
C PHE A 225 9.88 10.28 -7.22
N ARG A 226 10.30 11.12 -6.26
CA ARG A 226 11.09 10.66 -5.10
C ARG A 226 10.31 9.67 -4.23
N GLN A 227 9.05 9.98 -3.91
CA GLN A 227 8.19 9.09 -3.10
C GLN A 227 7.95 7.74 -3.80
N LEU A 228 7.74 7.74 -5.12
CA LEU A 228 7.55 6.52 -5.90
C LEU A 228 8.83 5.69 -5.96
N LEU A 229 10.02 6.29 -6.13
CA LEU A 229 11.28 5.55 -6.09
C LEU A 229 11.54 4.91 -4.72
N ILE A 230 11.23 5.60 -3.63
CA ILE A 230 11.25 5.03 -2.28
C ILE A 230 10.25 3.86 -2.21
N GLY A 231 9.02 4.06 -2.68
CA GLY A 231 7.98 3.01 -2.71
C GLY A 231 8.39 1.76 -3.52
N VAL A 232 9.12 1.93 -4.62
CA VAL A 232 9.70 0.83 -5.40
C VAL A 232 10.76 0.07 -4.60
N GLN A 233 11.73 0.77 -4.01
CA GLN A 233 12.81 0.15 -3.24
C GLN A 233 12.26 -0.63 -2.05
N ILE A 234 11.33 -0.03 -1.30
CA ILE A 234 10.70 -0.68 -0.15
C ILE A 234 9.83 -1.87 -0.62
N GLY A 235 9.09 -1.73 -1.72
CA GLY A 235 8.30 -2.81 -2.31
C GLY A 235 9.14 -4.03 -2.73
N VAL A 236 10.28 -3.80 -3.39
CA VAL A 236 11.27 -4.85 -3.72
C VAL A 236 11.76 -5.54 -2.43
N ARG A 237 12.08 -4.77 -1.39
CA ARG A 237 12.48 -5.33 -0.09
C ARG A 237 11.38 -6.19 0.53
N ALA A 238 10.11 -5.82 0.41
CA ALA A 238 9.01 -6.66 0.90
C ALA A 238 8.88 -7.99 0.12
N LEU A 239 9.16 -7.99 -1.19
CA LEU A 239 9.18 -9.23 -1.97
C LEU A 239 10.32 -10.17 -1.53
N GLU A 240 11.50 -9.62 -1.23
CA GLU A 240 12.62 -10.38 -0.65
C GLU A 240 12.24 -10.99 0.71
N VAL A 241 11.63 -10.20 1.60
CA VAL A 241 11.20 -10.66 2.92
C VAL A 241 10.11 -11.72 2.81
N ALA A 242 9.17 -11.59 1.87
CA ALA A 242 8.18 -12.63 1.62
C ALA A 242 8.84 -13.95 1.16
N ALA A 243 9.89 -13.89 0.34
CA ALA A 243 10.66 -15.05 -0.09
C ALA A 243 11.54 -15.64 1.04
N GLU A 244 12.03 -14.82 1.97
CA GLU A 244 12.69 -15.30 3.19
C GLU A 244 11.70 -16.05 4.09
N ILE A 245 10.52 -15.47 4.34
CA ILE A 245 9.47 -16.09 5.15
C ILE A 245 9.02 -17.43 4.55
N GLU A 246 8.72 -17.45 3.23
CA GLU A 246 8.28 -18.66 2.55
C GLU A 246 9.30 -19.79 2.68
N ARG A 247 10.59 -19.50 2.43
CA ARG A 247 11.65 -20.51 2.48
C ARG A 247 11.90 -21.05 3.89
N ALA A 248 11.83 -20.18 4.91
CA ALA A 248 12.18 -20.56 6.28
C ALA A 248 11.00 -21.11 7.08
N TYR A 249 9.79 -20.59 6.85
CA TYR A 249 8.62 -20.83 7.71
C TYR A 249 7.35 -21.22 6.96
N GLY A 250 7.37 -21.17 5.61
CA GLY A 250 6.17 -21.30 4.78
C GLY A 250 5.15 -20.17 5.02
N PHE A 251 3.98 -20.30 4.40
CA PHE A 251 2.85 -19.40 4.63
C PHE A 251 1.67 -20.16 5.25
N ILE A 252 0.74 -19.40 5.82
CA ILE A 252 -0.47 -19.91 6.47
C ILE A 252 -1.75 -19.51 5.71
N ASP A 253 -2.85 -20.17 6.01
CA ASP A 253 -4.15 -19.90 5.40
C ASP A 253 -4.94 -18.82 6.17
N VAL A 254 -4.90 -18.89 7.50
CA VAL A 254 -5.63 -18.00 8.40
C VAL A 254 -4.65 -17.41 9.42
N PRO A 255 -4.56 -16.07 9.54
CA PRO A 255 -3.73 -15.42 10.55
C PRO A 255 -4.02 -15.93 11.97
N THR A 256 -2.96 -16.13 12.74
CA THR A 256 -2.99 -16.55 14.15
C THR A 256 -2.12 -15.60 14.97
N ARG A 257 -2.16 -15.71 16.30
CA ARG A 257 -1.27 -14.96 17.21
C ARG A 257 0.21 -15.07 16.84
N ASP A 258 0.62 -16.20 16.27
CA ASP A 258 2.04 -16.47 16.01
C ASP A 258 2.43 -16.27 14.54
N ARG A 259 1.45 -16.34 13.62
CA ARG A 259 1.69 -16.20 12.16
C ARG A 259 0.72 -15.24 11.49
N LEU A 260 1.22 -14.36 10.61
CA LEU A 260 0.43 -13.37 9.88
C LEU A 260 0.56 -13.48 8.35
N ALA A 261 1.68 -13.99 7.82
CA ALA A 261 1.91 -14.04 6.38
C ALA A 261 1.07 -15.15 5.70
N LYS A 262 0.01 -14.71 5.00
CA LYS A 262 -0.88 -15.60 4.25
C LYS A 262 -0.22 -16.14 2.98
N ARG A 263 -0.77 -17.20 2.39
CA ARG A 263 -0.29 -17.74 1.09
C ARG A 263 -0.27 -16.73 -0.06
N THR A 264 -1.05 -15.67 0.05
CA THR A 264 -1.12 -14.54 -0.89
C THR A 264 -0.08 -13.44 -0.60
N ALA A 265 0.86 -13.64 0.33
CA ALA A 265 1.80 -12.63 0.81
C ALA A 265 2.66 -11.98 -0.29
N PHE A 266 2.85 -12.63 -1.45
CA PHE A 266 3.52 -12.03 -2.61
C PHE A 266 2.66 -11.07 -3.42
N GLN A 267 1.34 -11.30 -3.48
CA GLN A 267 0.48 -10.63 -4.47
C GLN A 267 0.35 -9.14 -4.20
N ASN A 268 -0.01 -8.75 -2.97
CA ASN A 268 -0.20 -7.33 -2.63
C ASN A 268 1.11 -6.50 -2.72
N PRO A 269 2.25 -6.96 -2.16
CA PRO A 269 3.53 -6.31 -2.40
C PRO A 269 3.91 -6.25 -3.89
N GLY A 270 3.63 -7.31 -4.66
CA GLY A 270 3.85 -7.34 -6.11
C GLY A 270 3.05 -6.27 -6.85
N ILE A 271 1.74 -6.16 -6.54
CA ILE A 271 0.84 -5.14 -7.11
C ILE A 271 1.38 -3.74 -6.81
N MET A 272 1.69 -3.42 -5.55
CA MET A 272 2.15 -2.08 -5.19
C MET A 272 3.53 -1.75 -5.77
N THR A 273 4.45 -2.72 -5.82
CA THR A 273 5.78 -2.53 -6.43
C THR A 273 5.68 -2.25 -7.92
N ALA A 274 4.91 -3.06 -8.66
CA ALA A 274 4.70 -2.88 -10.08
C ALA A 274 4.03 -1.53 -10.39
N ARG A 275 3.01 -1.16 -9.60
CA ARG A 275 2.31 0.11 -9.73
C ARG A 275 3.21 1.31 -9.48
N ALA A 276 4.01 1.29 -8.41
CA ALA A 276 4.95 2.36 -8.11
C ALA A 276 6.03 2.51 -9.19
N ALA A 277 6.55 1.38 -9.69
CA ALA A 277 7.57 1.36 -10.75
C ALA A 277 7.04 1.95 -12.06
N LEU A 278 5.84 1.57 -12.48
CA LEU A 278 5.24 2.11 -13.71
C LEU A 278 4.90 3.61 -13.58
N LEU A 279 4.44 4.08 -12.42
CA LEU A 279 4.23 5.50 -12.18
C LEU A 279 5.55 6.29 -12.18
N ALA A 280 6.61 5.77 -11.56
CA ALA A 280 7.94 6.38 -11.61
C ALA A 280 8.46 6.46 -13.05
N LEU A 281 8.33 5.38 -13.83
CA LEU A 281 8.67 5.36 -15.25
C LEU A 281 7.89 6.42 -16.02
N SER A 282 6.60 6.58 -15.73
CA SER A 282 5.71 7.53 -16.39
C SER A 282 6.05 8.99 -16.10
N LEU A 283 6.81 9.28 -15.04
CA LEU A 283 7.30 10.62 -14.67
C LEU A 283 8.78 10.83 -15.05
N ALA A 284 9.48 9.78 -15.49
CA ALA A 284 10.93 9.79 -15.64
C ALA A 284 11.44 10.76 -16.70
N ALA A 285 10.69 11.01 -17.78
CA ALA A 285 11.13 11.93 -18.83
C ALA A 285 11.04 13.38 -18.35
N GLU A 286 9.93 13.76 -17.70
CA GLU A 286 9.81 15.10 -17.11
C GLU A 286 10.87 15.33 -16.03
N MET A 287 11.09 14.34 -15.16
CA MET A 287 12.10 14.48 -14.13
C MET A 287 13.52 14.59 -14.71
N GLU A 288 13.82 13.97 -15.85
CA GLU A 288 15.10 14.15 -16.56
C GLU A 288 15.31 15.57 -17.07
N GLU A 289 14.23 16.27 -17.45
CA GLU A 289 14.30 17.70 -17.81
C GLU A 289 14.56 18.58 -16.58
N LEU A 290 13.99 18.22 -15.43
CA LEU A 290 14.11 19.00 -14.18
C LEU A 290 15.43 18.81 -13.45
N GLN A 291 16.06 17.62 -13.55
CA GLN A 291 17.34 17.35 -12.89
C GLN A 291 18.32 16.56 -13.79
N PRO A 292 19.60 16.96 -13.82
CA PRO A 292 20.60 16.34 -14.69
C PRO A 292 20.98 14.91 -14.28
N ARG A 293 20.59 14.46 -13.07
CA ARG A 293 20.85 13.11 -12.56
C ARG A 293 19.61 12.59 -11.84
N PRO A 294 19.30 11.29 -11.92
CA PRO A 294 18.11 10.69 -11.30
C PRO A 294 18.10 10.74 -9.77
N GLY A 295 19.26 10.92 -9.13
CA GLY A 295 19.42 10.88 -7.68
C GLY A 295 19.52 9.46 -7.11
N GLY A 296 19.68 9.36 -5.80
CA GLY A 296 19.80 8.07 -5.09
C GLY A 296 21.08 7.31 -5.47
N THR A 297 20.93 6.02 -5.79
CA THR A 297 22.03 5.10 -6.16
C THR A 297 22.27 5.03 -7.67
N TYR A 298 21.50 5.74 -8.50
CA TYR A 298 21.56 5.63 -9.95
C TYR A 298 22.50 6.69 -10.56
N GLU A 299 23.44 6.25 -11.39
CA GLU A 299 24.40 7.14 -12.05
C GLU A 299 23.81 7.82 -13.30
N THR A 300 22.86 7.17 -13.97
CA THR A 300 22.25 7.66 -15.23
C THR A 300 20.74 7.44 -15.26
N TRP A 301 20.04 8.26 -16.04
CA TRP A 301 18.60 8.11 -16.29
C TRP A 301 18.24 6.78 -16.97
N SER A 302 19.12 6.27 -17.85
CA SER A 302 18.95 4.94 -18.44
C SER A 302 18.97 3.85 -17.36
N ALA A 303 19.99 3.86 -16.49
CA ALA A 303 20.11 2.87 -15.41
C ALA A 303 18.91 2.91 -14.45
N MET A 304 18.37 4.10 -14.16
CA MET A 304 17.16 4.22 -13.35
C MET A 304 15.94 3.60 -14.05
N ARG A 305 15.74 3.86 -15.35
CA ARG A 305 14.64 3.26 -16.13
C ARG A 305 14.75 1.75 -16.19
N ASP A 306 15.95 1.23 -16.45
CA ASP A 306 16.20 -0.22 -16.48
C ASP A 306 15.88 -0.86 -15.12
N ALA A 307 16.35 -0.25 -14.03
CA ALA A 307 16.03 -0.71 -12.67
C ALA A 307 14.53 -0.65 -12.34
N ALA A 308 13.81 0.37 -12.81
CA ALA A 308 12.36 0.47 -12.63
C ALA A 308 11.62 -0.59 -13.46
N VAL A 309 12.08 -0.90 -14.68
CA VAL A 309 11.53 -2.01 -15.48
C VAL A 309 11.78 -3.35 -14.79
N ASP A 310 12.99 -3.58 -14.26
CA ASP A 310 13.32 -4.79 -13.51
C ASP A 310 12.45 -4.96 -12.27
N ALA A 311 12.26 -3.88 -11.49
CA ALA A 311 11.38 -3.89 -10.33
C ALA A 311 9.90 -4.14 -10.72
N PHE A 312 9.44 -3.58 -11.84
CA PHE A 312 8.14 -3.89 -12.40
C PHE A 312 8.01 -5.38 -12.75
N LEU A 313 8.98 -5.95 -13.46
CA LEU A 313 8.96 -7.38 -13.85
C LEU A 313 9.01 -8.29 -12.62
N GLN A 314 9.79 -7.94 -11.60
CA GLN A 314 9.84 -8.66 -10.34
C GLN A 314 8.48 -8.62 -9.61
N GLY A 315 7.88 -7.43 -9.51
CA GLY A 315 6.53 -7.27 -8.95
C GLY A 315 5.51 -8.08 -9.73
N TYR A 316 5.52 -7.98 -11.06
CA TYR A 316 4.61 -8.71 -11.95
C TYR A 316 4.65 -10.23 -11.72
N ARG A 317 5.85 -10.82 -11.73
CA ARG A 317 6.04 -12.26 -11.45
C ARG A 317 5.54 -12.66 -10.07
N ALA A 318 5.67 -11.79 -9.07
CA ALA A 318 5.16 -12.05 -7.72
C ALA A 318 3.63 -12.05 -7.65
N ILE A 319 2.94 -11.26 -8.50
CA ILE A 319 1.48 -11.25 -8.60
C ILE A 319 0.98 -12.57 -9.21
N GLU A 320 1.64 -13.03 -10.29
CA GLU A 320 1.26 -14.24 -11.00
C GLU A 320 1.69 -15.54 -10.33
N LYS A 321 2.57 -15.46 -9.32
CA LYS A 321 3.05 -16.62 -8.59
C LYS A 321 1.85 -17.48 -8.13
N PRO A 322 1.80 -18.78 -8.50
CA PRO A 322 0.70 -19.65 -8.11
C PRO A 322 0.53 -19.70 -6.59
N VAL A 323 -0.69 -19.45 -6.13
CA VAL A 323 -1.08 -19.63 -4.73
C VAL A 323 -1.65 -21.02 -4.59
N LEU A 324 -0.99 -21.88 -3.82
CA LEU A 324 -1.42 -23.27 -3.61
C LEU A 324 -2.14 -23.40 -2.27
N ASP A 325 -3.28 -24.07 -2.23
CA ASP A 325 -3.97 -24.40 -0.97
C ASP A 325 -3.22 -25.47 -0.16
N ALA A 326 -3.81 -25.91 0.96
CA ALA A 326 -3.21 -26.94 1.82
C ALA A 326 -3.04 -28.31 1.12
N ASP A 327 -3.83 -28.60 0.08
CA ASP A 327 -3.75 -29.81 -0.73
C ASP A 327 -2.78 -29.66 -1.92
N GLY A 328 -2.14 -28.49 -2.07
CA GLY A 328 -1.24 -28.19 -3.18
C GLY A 328 -1.94 -27.80 -4.48
N ARG A 329 -3.24 -27.50 -4.45
CA ARG A 329 -4.01 -27.10 -5.64
C ARG A 329 -3.97 -25.58 -5.85
N PRO A 330 -3.87 -25.10 -7.09
CA PRO A 330 -3.96 -23.67 -7.38
C PRO A 330 -5.28 -23.07 -6.91
N THR A 331 -5.19 -22.02 -6.09
CA THR A 331 -6.32 -21.20 -5.67
C THR A 331 -6.54 -20.09 -6.69
N PRO A 332 -7.77 -19.87 -7.16
CA PRO A 332 -8.06 -18.77 -8.06
C PRO A 332 -7.69 -17.42 -7.45
N MET A 333 -7.08 -16.55 -8.24
CA MET A 333 -6.82 -15.16 -7.84
C MET A 333 -8.14 -14.47 -7.50
N ASN A 334 -8.18 -13.67 -6.42
CA ASN A 334 -9.37 -12.93 -6.04
C ASN A 334 -9.71 -11.85 -7.09
N ALA A 335 -10.97 -11.39 -7.13
CA ALA A 335 -11.43 -10.46 -8.16
C ALA A 335 -10.69 -9.10 -8.15
N SER A 336 -10.34 -8.58 -6.97
CA SER A 336 -9.63 -7.30 -6.85
C SER A 336 -8.20 -7.38 -7.39
N HIS A 337 -7.48 -8.48 -7.14
CA HIS A 337 -6.14 -8.72 -7.67
C HIS A 337 -6.18 -8.97 -9.19
N ARG A 338 -7.20 -9.67 -9.71
CA ARG A 338 -7.41 -9.80 -11.17
C ARG A 338 -7.54 -8.43 -11.84
N ARG A 339 -8.36 -7.56 -11.26
CA ARG A 339 -8.50 -6.16 -11.71
C ARG A 339 -7.15 -5.43 -11.68
N SER A 340 -6.43 -5.49 -10.57
CA SER A 340 -5.13 -4.81 -10.43
C SER A 340 -4.09 -5.32 -11.42
N LEU A 341 -4.03 -6.63 -11.69
CA LEU A 341 -3.14 -7.21 -12.69
C LEU A 341 -3.42 -6.64 -14.10
N VAL A 342 -4.69 -6.59 -14.50
CA VAL A 342 -5.09 -6.05 -15.82
C VAL A 342 -4.77 -4.55 -15.91
N GLN A 343 -5.00 -3.78 -14.85
CA GLN A 343 -4.61 -2.36 -14.80
C GLN A 343 -3.09 -2.17 -14.93
N ILE A 344 -2.30 -3.01 -14.26
CA ILE A 344 -0.84 -2.99 -14.33
C ILE A 344 -0.36 -3.34 -15.75
N ARG A 345 -0.93 -4.38 -16.38
CA ARG A 345 -0.61 -4.71 -17.79
C ARG A 345 -0.99 -3.59 -18.74
N LEU A 346 -2.13 -2.95 -18.56
CA LEU A 346 -2.56 -1.84 -19.40
C LEU A 346 -1.61 -0.64 -19.26
N HIS A 347 -1.24 -0.28 -18.03
CA HIS A 347 -0.27 0.79 -17.78
C HIS A 347 1.09 0.45 -18.42
N ALA A 348 1.57 -0.78 -18.26
CA ALA A 348 2.79 -1.25 -18.93
C ALA A 348 2.67 -1.19 -20.47
N ALA A 349 1.54 -1.56 -21.06
CA ALA A 349 1.34 -1.52 -22.51
C ALA A 349 1.39 -0.09 -23.06
N ILE A 350 0.92 0.87 -22.27
CA ILE A 350 0.95 2.28 -22.65
C ILE A 350 2.38 2.84 -22.57
N VAL A 351 3.14 2.51 -21.53
CA VAL A 351 4.44 3.16 -21.23
C VAL A 351 5.67 2.38 -21.70
N LEU A 352 5.53 1.07 -21.92
CA LEU A 352 6.57 0.14 -22.37
C LEU A 352 6.09 -0.66 -23.59
N PRO A 353 5.65 0.00 -24.69
CA PRO A 353 5.11 -0.71 -25.83
C PRO A 353 6.17 -1.65 -26.43
N GLY A 354 5.73 -2.86 -26.79
CA GLY A 354 6.55 -3.95 -27.30
C GLY A 354 7.19 -4.84 -26.23
N LEU A 355 7.00 -4.57 -24.94
CA LEU A 355 7.47 -5.45 -23.87
C LEU A 355 6.74 -6.81 -23.91
N GLU A 356 7.48 -7.90 -23.78
CA GLU A 356 6.91 -9.25 -23.66
C GLU A 356 6.62 -9.58 -22.20
N LEU A 357 5.37 -9.93 -21.92
CA LEU A 357 4.82 -10.29 -20.62
C LEU A 357 3.91 -11.51 -20.78
N PRO A 358 4.46 -12.72 -20.90
CA PRO A 358 3.65 -13.93 -20.91
C PRO A 358 2.88 -14.08 -19.59
N SER A 359 1.65 -14.61 -19.66
CA SER A 359 0.81 -14.89 -18.50
C SER A 359 0.31 -16.33 -18.55
N GLU A 360 0.43 -17.04 -17.43
CA GLU A 360 -0.17 -18.38 -17.26
C GLU A 360 -1.62 -18.32 -16.76
N LEU A 361 -2.13 -17.11 -16.45
CA LEU A 361 -3.48 -16.89 -15.98
C LEU A 361 -4.47 -16.80 -17.15
N ASP A 362 -5.64 -17.41 -16.99
CA ASP A 362 -6.62 -17.62 -18.06
C ASP A 362 -8.00 -16.97 -17.81
N PHE A 363 -8.10 -16.10 -16.79
CA PHE A 363 -9.39 -15.49 -16.42
C PHE A 363 -9.91 -14.46 -17.43
N THR A 364 -9.12 -14.09 -18.44
CA THR A 364 -9.53 -13.24 -19.56
C THR A 364 -8.68 -13.51 -20.81
N PRO A 365 -9.26 -13.55 -22.03
CA PRO A 365 -8.51 -13.72 -23.26
C PRO A 365 -7.44 -12.64 -23.50
N ALA A 366 -7.62 -11.43 -22.95
CA ALA A 366 -6.65 -10.34 -23.09
C ALA A 366 -5.27 -10.66 -22.51
N LEU A 367 -5.16 -11.66 -21.61
CA LEU A 367 -3.88 -12.11 -21.05
C LEU A 367 -3.09 -13.01 -22.01
N THR A 368 -3.73 -13.54 -23.07
CA THR A 368 -3.05 -14.35 -24.09
C THR A 368 -2.21 -13.51 -25.06
N LEU A 369 -2.31 -12.19 -24.99
CA LEU A 369 -1.50 -11.25 -25.75
C LEU A 369 -0.21 -10.95 -24.97
N ASP A 370 0.83 -11.72 -25.28
CA ASP A 370 2.11 -11.66 -24.57
C ASP A 370 2.85 -10.35 -24.83
N ARG A 371 2.84 -9.87 -26.08
CA ARG A 371 3.52 -8.63 -26.46
C ARG A 371 2.60 -7.44 -26.20
N LEU A 372 3.02 -6.55 -25.31
CA LEU A 372 2.24 -5.38 -24.94
C LEU A 372 2.30 -4.29 -26.01
N ASP A 373 1.40 -4.32 -26.97
CA ASP A 373 1.23 -3.31 -28.03
C ASP A 373 -0.14 -2.62 -27.96
N ASP A 374 -0.48 -1.85 -28.99
CA ASP A 374 -1.75 -1.13 -29.05
C ASP A 374 -2.95 -2.10 -29.12
N GLU A 375 -2.82 -3.27 -29.76
CA GLU A 375 -3.89 -4.30 -29.75
C GLU A 375 -4.13 -4.81 -28.32
N THR A 376 -3.05 -5.07 -27.59
CA THR A 376 -3.12 -5.47 -26.19
C THR A 376 -3.73 -4.39 -25.32
N ALA A 377 -3.35 -3.12 -25.52
CA ALA A 377 -3.92 -1.99 -24.80
C ALA A 377 -5.45 -1.87 -25.04
N GLU A 378 -5.92 -2.04 -26.28
CA GLU A 378 -7.35 -2.02 -26.60
C GLU A 378 -8.11 -3.20 -25.96
N ALA A 379 -7.56 -4.41 -25.99
CA ALA A 379 -8.18 -5.58 -25.38
C ALA A 379 -8.29 -5.45 -23.85
N LEU A 380 -7.23 -4.98 -23.18
CA LEU A 380 -7.21 -4.76 -21.73
C LEU A 380 -8.15 -3.61 -21.34
N SER A 381 -8.19 -2.54 -22.13
CA SER A 381 -9.14 -1.44 -21.93
C SER A 381 -10.59 -1.91 -22.01
N GLY A 382 -10.94 -2.71 -23.05
CA GLY A 382 -12.28 -3.25 -23.20
C GLY A 382 -12.71 -4.10 -22.00
N TRP A 383 -11.82 -4.97 -21.51
CA TRP A 383 -12.10 -5.78 -20.32
C TRP A 383 -12.35 -4.93 -19.07
N LEU A 384 -11.60 -3.84 -18.89
CA LEU A 384 -11.76 -2.92 -17.76
C LEU A 384 -13.01 -2.03 -17.86
N ALA A 385 -13.46 -1.72 -19.07
CA ALA A 385 -14.65 -0.92 -19.33
C ALA A 385 -15.96 -1.66 -19.00
N GLU A 386 -15.95 -2.99 -18.99
CA GLU A 386 -17.13 -3.79 -18.67
C GLU A 386 -17.69 -3.48 -17.27
N LYS A 387 -19.02 -3.38 -17.18
CA LYS A 387 -19.75 -3.28 -15.92
C LYS A 387 -20.07 -4.67 -15.39
N VAL A 388 -19.65 -4.95 -14.16
CA VAL A 388 -20.00 -6.16 -13.41
C VAL A 388 -20.70 -5.74 -12.13
N SER A 389 -21.89 -6.29 -11.88
CA SER A 389 -22.70 -5.98 -10.69
C SER A 389 -22.96 -4.47 -10.51
N GLY A 390 -23.17 -3.75 -11.61
CA GLY A 390 -23.46 -2.30 -11.60
C GLY A 390 -22.23 -1.40 -11.46
N GLN A 391 -21.03 -1.95 -11.21
CA GLN A 391 -19.78 -1.21 -11.11
C GLN A 391 -18.87 -1.50 -12.31
N ARG A 392 -18.15 -0.47 -12.80
CA ARG A 392 -17.17 -0.63 -13.88
C ARG A 392 -15.94 -1.33 -13.31
N ARG A 393 -15.40 -2.35 -13.98
CA ARG A 393 -14.20 -3.07 -13.47
C ARG A 393 -13.02 -2.13 -13.29
N GLY A 394 -12.85 -1.13 -14.17
CA GLY A 394 -11.66 -0.28 -14.26
C GLY A 394 -11.65 1.01 -13.44
N ASP A 395 -12.55 1.21 -12.48
CA ASP A 395 -12.76 2.45 -11.70
C ASP A 395 -11.55 3.04 -10.94
N ALA A 396 -10.36 2.44 -11.05
CA ALA A 396 -9.14 2.84 -10.35
C ALA A 396 -7.91 3.06 -11.26
N ASN A 397 -8.09 3.22 -12.58
CA ASN A 397 -6.97 3.33 -13.52
C ASN A 397 -6.40 4.75 -13.64
N VAL A 398 -5.14 4.92 -13.24
CA VAL A 398 -4.43 6.22 -13.17
C VAL A 398 -4.08 6.75 -14.54
N VAL A 399 -3.50 5.89 -15.39
CA VAL A 399 -3.14 6.25 -16.76
C VAL A 399 -4.40 6.59 -17.57
N GLY A 400 -5.54 6.02 -17.18
CA GLY A 400 -6.87 6.36 -17.68
C GLY A 400 -7.51 7.61 -17.07
N SER A 401 -6.86 8.29 -16.11
CA SER A 401 -7.43 9.44 -15.38
C SER A 401 -6.55 10.70 -15.45
N ALA A 402 -5.41 10.69 -16.13
CA ALA A 402 -4.49 11.83 -16.06
C ALA A 402 -5.05 13.14 -16.64
N THR A 403 -4.85 14.25 -15.92
CA THR A 403 -5.05 15.63 -16.39
C THR A 403 -3.81 16.53 -16.19
N MET A 404 -2.76 16.03 -15.55
CA MET A 404 -1.49 16.75 -15.37
C MET A 404 -0.67 16.80 -16.67
N PRO A 405 -0.38 18.00 -17.23
CA PRO A 405 0.38 18.15 -18.47
C PRO A 405 1.75 17.46 -18.48
N ALA A 406 2.57 17.64 -17.43
CA ALA A 406 3.88 16.99 -17.28
C ALA A 406 3.80 15.46 -17.39
N PHE A 407 2.83 14.85 -16.70
CA PHE A 407 2.63 13.41 -16.78
C PHE A 407 2.28 12.97 -18.21
N ILE A 408 1.37 13.67 -18.88
CA ILE A 408 0.96 13.35 -20.26
C ILE A 408 2.16 13.46 -21.21
N ARG A 409 2.97 14.53 -21.12
CA ARG A 409 4.18 14.71 -21.92
C ARG A 409 5.19 13.57 -21.70
N SER A 410 5.36 13.16 -20.44
CA SER A 410 6.31 12.11 -20.07
C SER A 410 5.86 10.72 -20.51
N VAL A 411 4.56 10.41 -20.48
CA VAL A 411 4.02 9.18 -21.10
C VAL A 411 4.24 9.19 -22.62
N ASP A 412 3.98 10.31 -23.29
CA ASP A 412 4.26 10.44 -24.73
C ASP A 412 5.78 10.22 -25.02
N ALA A 413 6.67 10.71 -24.15
CA ALA A 413 8.11 10.52 -24.27
C ALA A 413 8.52 9.04 -24.08
N CYS A 414 7.90 8.33 -23.12
CA CYS A 414 8.12 6.89 -22.94
C CYS A 414 7.78 6.11 -24.21
N ARG A 415 6.62 6.39 -24.83
CA ARG A 415 6.21 5.78 -26.10
C ARG A 415 7.18 6.09 -27.23
N ARG A 416 7.59 7.36 -27.38
CA ARG A 416 8.57 7.77 -28.41
C ARG A 416 9.91 7.05 -28.26
N SER A 417 10.38 6.83 -27.03
CA SER A 417 11.63 6.11 -26.77
C SER A 417 11.63 4.66 -27.28
N LYS A 418 10.45 4.08 -27.50
CA LYS A 418 10.24 2.73 -28.04
C LYS A 418 9.81 2.74 -29.51
N GLY A 419 9.93 3.88 -30.18
CA GLY A 419 9.58 4.04 -31.61
C GLY A 419 8.10 4.23 -31.88
N VAL A 420 7.27 4.46 -30.86
CA VAL A 420 5.83 4.72 -31.00
C VAL A 420 5.56 6.22 -30.90
N THR A 421 5.16 6.85 -32.00
CA THR A 421 5.10 8.32 -32.11
C THR A 421 3.75 8.95 -31.74
N GLY A 422 2.73 8.16 -31.38
CA GLY A 422 1.40 8.65 -31.02
C GLY A 422 0.62 7.65 -30.16
N GLY A 423 -0.65 7.96 -29.90
CA GLY A 423 -1.62 6.99 -29.37
C GLY A 423 -2.04 7.17 -27.92
N TYR A 424 -1.22 7.72 -27.01
CA TYR A 424 -1.67 7.86 -25.60
C TYR A 424 -2.82 8.88 -25.47
N ARG A 425 -2.66 10.09 -26.03
CA ARG A 425 -3.71 11.12 -25.96
C ARG A 425 -5.01 10.67 -26.63
N GLU A 426 -4.92 10.02 -27.79
CA GLU A 426 -6.06 9.47 -28.52
C GLU A 426 -6.73 8.32 -27.76
N TRP A 427 -5.93 7.40 -27.20
CA TRP A 427 -6.40 6.32 -26.34
C TRP A 427 -7.12 6.90 -25.11
N ARG A 428 -6.56 7.94 -24.49
CA ARG A 428 -7.11 8.56 -23.28
C ARG A 428 -8.44 9.27 -23.51
N ASP A 429 -8.63 9.94 -24.65
CA ASP A 429 -9.92 10.54 -25.03
C ASP A 429 -10.96 9.47 -25.42
N ARG A 430 -10.54 8.41 -26.13
CA ARG A 430 -11.41 7.29 -26.54
C ARG A 430 -11.92 6.51 -25.33
N TRP A 431 -11.01 6.14 -24.44
CA TRP A 431 -11.29 5.34 -23.24
C TRP A 431 -11.62 6.22 -22.03
N PHE A 432 -12.35 7.32 -22.24
CA PHE A 432 -12.77 8.23 -21.16
C PHE A 432 -13.55 7.50 -20.06
N GLU A 433 -14.26 6.42 -20.39
CA GLU A 433 -14.95 5.59 -19.39
C GLU A 433 -14.01 4.86 -18.42
N LEU A 434 -12.71 4.76 -18.69
CA LEU A 434 -11.73 4.24 -17.74
C LEU A 434 -11.25 5.30 -16.74
N ASP A 435 -11.71 6.55 -16.88
CA ASP A 435 -11.43 7.61 -15.93
C ASP A 435 -12.15 7.35 -14.61
N ARG A 436 -11.38 7.33 -13.53
CA ARG A 436 -11.88 7.19 -12.15
C ARG A 436 -12.91 8.26 -11.80
N TYR A 437 -12.81 9.43 -12.42
CA TYR A 437 -13.65 10.59 -12.18
C TYR A 437 -14.64 10.84 -13.33
N ALA A 438 -14.85 9.87 -14.23
CA ALA A 438 -15.65 10.03 -15.46
C ALA A 438 -17.05 10.62 -15.26
N GLU A 439 -17.67 10.34 -14.10
CA GLU A 439 -19.03 10.76 -13.79
C GLU A 439 -19.07 12.15 -13.09
N GLU A 440 -17.92 12.79 -12.82
CA GLU A 440 -17.84 14.14 -12.24
C GLU A 440 -18.22 15.21 -13.28
N PRO A 441 -19.06 16.21 -12.93
CA PRO A 441 -19.42 17.29 -13.85
C PRO A 441 -18.21 18.05 -14.37
N GLY A 442 -18.15 18.32 -15.68
CA GLY A 442 -17.06 19.07 -16.32
C GLY A 442 -15.77 18.26 -16.55
N ARG A 443 -15.73 17.00 -16.10
CA ARG A 443 -14.53 16.17 -16.18
C ARG A 443 -14.02 15.95 -17.60
N ARG A 444 -14.94 15.73 -18.55
CA ARG A 444 -14.56 15.44 -19.94
C ARG A 444 -13.90 16.65 -20.61
N GLU A 445 -14.38 17.84 -20.31
CA GLU A 445 -13.82 19.11 -20.78
C GLU A 445 -12.43 19.34 -20.21
N HIS A 446 -12.22 19.11 -18.91
CA HIS A 446 -10.90 19.17 -18.28
C HIS A 446 -9.91 18.21 -18.93
N VAL A 447 -10.32 16.96 -19.17
CA VAL A 447 -9.48 15.96 -19.85
C VAL A 447 -9.12 16.41 -21.26
N ARG A 448 -10.09 16.82 -22.09
CA ARG A 448 -9.83 17.29 -23.46
C ARG A 448 -8.90 18.50 -23.49
N SER A 449 -9.07 19.43 -22.55
CA SER A 449 -8.18 20.58 -22.38
C SER A 449 -6.75 20.14 -22.06
N ALA A 450 -6.56 19.26 -21.08
CA ALA A 450 -5.26 18.72 -20.69
C ALA A 450 -4.58 17.93 -21.83
N LEU A 451 -5.35 17.21 -22.62
CA LEU A 451 -4.87 16.49 -23.80
C LEU A 451 -4.54 17.40 -24.99
N GLY A 452 -4.91 18.69 -24.94
CA GLY A 452 -4.77 19.61 -26.08
C GLY A 452 -5.64 19.22 -27.28
N THR A 453 -6.70 18.44 -27.05
CA THR A 453 -7.64 18.00 -28.09
C THR A 453 -8.82 18.96 -28.13
N THR A 454 -8.96 19.72 -29.21
CA THR A 454 -10.13 20.56 -29.49
C THR A 454 -11.09 19.79 -30.40
N GLY A 455 -12.24 19.33 -29.87
CA GLY A 455 -13.26 18.60 -30.63
C GLY A 455 -14.67 18.84 -30.06
N PRO A 456 -15.73 18.83 -30.90
CA PRO A 456 -17.08 19.28 -30.52
C PRO A 456 -17.70 18.40 -29.44
N ALA A 457 -18.51 19.05 -28.59
CA ALA A 457 -19.23 18.46 -27.46
C ALA A 457 -20.07 17.25 -27.87
#